data_AF-A0A498H910-F1
#
_entry.id   AF-A0A498H910-F1
#
_cell.length_a   1.000
_cell.length_b   1.000
_cell.length_c   1.000
_cell.angle_alpha   90.00
_cell.angle_beta   90.00
_cell.angle_gamma   90.00
#
_symmetry.space_group_name_H-M   'P 1'
#
loop_
_entity.id
_entity.type
_entity.pdbx_description
1 polymer ?
#
loop_
_entity_poly.entity_id
_entity_poly.type
_entity_poly.pdbx_seq_one_letter_code
_entity_poly.pdbx_strand_id
1 'polypeptide(L)'
;MREPSKEWLHVRREGKKAIDELSRYIKEILTQKGYLCVAPGIEDCFEEIIDIWLDINRPLDNSDFGSNWSQRHVAYVAGLGTFGLSKTLITKKGVAGTFTSLITNMEHEPTKRDYQGIYDYCSMCGACISNCPPKSDHF
;
A
#
# COMPACT_ATOMS: atom_id res chain seq x y z
N MET A 1 19.56 15.84 7.27
CA MET A 1 18.32 15.07 7.07
C MET A 1 18.29 13.97 8.12
N ARG A 2 17.16 13.70 8.79
CA ARG A 2 17.06 12.60 9.76
C ARG A 2 16.93 11.28 8.99
N GLU A 3 17.68 10.25 9.35
CA GLU A 3 17.54 8.94 8.73
C GLU A 3 16.22 8.26 9.14
N PRO A 4 15.62 7.41 8.28
CA PRO A 4 14.49 6.58 8.69
C PRO A 4 14.90 5.60 9.79
N SER A 5 13.93 5.12 10.58
CA SER A 5 14.22 4.13 11.62
C SER A 5 14.66 2.80 11.00
N LYS A 6 15.53 2.07 11.71
CA LYS A 6 16.02 0.76 11.25
C LYS A 6 14.86 -0.23 11.09
N GLU A 7 13.91 -0.17 11.99
CA GLU A 7 12.69 -0.98 11.99
C GLU A 7 11.89 -0.77 10.71
N TRP A 8 11.78 0.48 10.24
CA TRP A 8 11.09 0.78 8.99
C TRP A 8 11.80 0.17 7.79
N LEU A 9 13.13 0.25 7.73
CA LEU A 9 13.94 -0.37 6.68
C LEU A 9 13.82 -1.89 6.69
N HIS A 10 13.84 -2.51 7.88
CA HIS A 10 13.65 -3.95 8.04
C HIS A 10 12.27 -4.41 7.58
N VAL A 11 11.20 -3.72 8.00
CA VAL A 11 9.83 -4.04 7.57
C VAL A 11 9.68 -3.85 6.07
N ARG A 12 10.28 -2.81 5.48
CA ARG A 12 10.22 -2.59 4.03
C ARG A 12 10.85 -3.75 3.25
N ARG A 13 11.97 -4.31 3.71
CA ARG A 13 12.67 -5.40 3.01
C ARG A 13 12.14 -6.79 3.36
N GLU A 14 12.17 -7.14 4.64
CA GLU A 14 11.78 -8.48 5.10
C GLU A 14 10.25 -8.64 5.16
N GLY A 15 9.53 -7.57 5.50
CA GLY A 15 8.06 -7.58 5.48
C GLY A 15 7.50 -7.74 4.06
N LYS A 16 8.14 -7.17 3.04
CA LYS A 16 7.75 -7.40 1.63
C LYS A 16 7.88 -8.87 1.26
N LYS A 17 9.02 -9.51 1.57
CA LYS A 17 9.22 -10.95 1.32
C LYS A 17 8.17 -11.79 2.03
N ALA A 18 7.91 -11.52 3.30
CA ALA A 18 6.90 -12.26 4.07
C ALA A 18 5.50 -12.12 3.45
N ILE A 19 5.14 -10.93 3.00
CA ILE A 19 3.86 -10.66 2.34
C ILE A 19 3.77 -11.33 0.96
N ASP A 20 4.87 -11.38 0.21
CA ASP A 20 4.92 -12.05 -1.09
C ASP A 20 4.71 -13.56 -0.93
N GLU A 21 5.42 -14.19 0.01
CA GLU A 21 5.26 -15.61 0.33
C GLU A 21 3.84 -15.92 0.84
N LEU A 22 3.27 -15.06 1.69
CA LEU A 22 1.88 -15.20 2.10
C LEU A 22 0.92 -15.12 0.90
N SER A 23 1.18 -14.22 -0.04
CA SER A 23 0.35 -14.05 -1.24
C SER A 23 0.43 -15.27 -2.15
N ARG A 24 1.63 -15.86 -2.34
CA ARG A 24 1.81 -17.13 -3.05
C ARG A 24 1.05 -18.26 -2.39
N TYR A 25 1.20 -18.41 -1.08
CA TYR A 25 0.55 -19.46 -0.31
C TYR A 25 -0.99 -19.40 -0.40
N ILE A 26 -1.59 -18.21 -0.25
CA ILE A 26 -3.05 -18.05 -0.37
C ILE A 26 -3.52 -18.30 -1.82
N LYS A 27 -2.78 -17.82 -2.82
CA LYS A 27 -3.06 -18.08 -4.24
C LYS A 27 -3.08 -19.59 -4.53
N GLU A 28 -2.10 -20.33 -4.02
CA GLU A 28 -2.02 -21.79 -4.15
C GLU A 28 -3.24 -22.48 -3.54
N ILE A 29 -3.64 -22.09 -2.31
CA ILE A 29 -4.84 -22.65 -1.65
C ILE A 29 -6.09 -22.42 -2.50
N LEU A 30 -6.30 -21.21 -3.01
CA LEU A 30 -7.48 -20.89 -3.81
C LEU A 30 -7.47 -21.65 -5.14
N THR A 31 -6.30 -21.79 -5.76
CA THR A 31 -6.14 -22.52 -7.02
C THR A 31 -6.38 -24.01 -6.84
N GLN A 32 -5.87 -24.62 -5.75
CA GLN A 32 -6.13 -26.03 -5.40
C GLN A 32 -7.61 -26.32 -5.13
N LYS A 33 -8.36 -25.31 -4.67
CA LYS A 33 -9.82 -25.38 -4.51
C LYS A 33 -10.61 -25.19 -5.81
N GLY A 34 -9.93 -24.96 -6.94
CA GLY A 34 -10.55 -24.80 -8.25
C GLY A 34 -10.92 -23.36 -8.62
N TYR A 35 -10.49 -22.36 -7.84
CA TYR A 35 -10.74 -20.96 -8.16
C TYR A 35 -9.61 -20.37 -9.02
N LEU A 36 -9.97 -19.47 -9.93
CA LEU A 36 -9.00 -18.60 -10.58
C LEU A 36 -8.52 -17.58 -9.55
N CYS A 37 -7.21 -17.40 -9.43
CA CYS A 37 -6.64 -16.47 -8.47
C CYS A 37 -5.35 -15.85 -9.01
N VAL A 38 -5.23 -14.54 -8.86
CA VAL A 38 -4.06 -13.74 -9.23
C VAL A 38 -3.68 -12.87 -8.03
N ALA A 39 -2.39 -12.70 -7.77
CA ALA A 39 -1.88 -11.83 -6.72
C ALA A 39 -1.08 -10.68 -7.35
N PRO A 40 -1.71 -9.59 -7.81
CA PRO A 40 -1.10 -8.63 -8.74
C PRO A 40 0.25 -8.06 -8.31
N GLY A 41 0.56 -7.99 -7.01
CA GLY A 41 1.84 -7.48 -6.52
C GLY A 41 3.04 -8.43 -6.67
N ILE A 42 2.83 -9.66 -7.15
CA ILE A 42 3.87 -10.69 -7.34
C ILE A 42 3.78 -11.40 -8.69
N GLU A 43 2.92 -10.93 -9.59
CA GLU A 43 2.82 -11.46 -10.95
C GLU A 43 3.76 -10.73 -11.90
N ASP A 44 4.04 -11.34 -13.05
CA ASP A 44 4.86 -10.75 -14.12
C ASP A 44 4.24 -9.49 -14.72
N CYS A 45 2.92 -9.30 -14.58
CA CYS A 45 2.24 -8.08 -15.02
C CYS A 45 2.38 -6.92 -14.03
N PHE A 46 3.01 -7.11 -12.87
CA PHE A 46 3.30 -6.02 -11.95
C PHE A 46 4.40 -5.13 -12.52
N GLU A 47 4.10 -3.84 -12.67
CA GLU A 47 5.07 -2.86 -13.16
C GLU A 47 5.24 -1.76 -12.12
N GLU A 48 6.49 -1.57 -11.70
CA GLU A 48 6.90 -0.35 -11.00
C GLU A 48 7.24 0.70 -12.06
N ILE A 49 6.56 1.84 -11.99
CA ILE A 49 6.90 3.02 -12.78
C ILE A 49 8.04 3.69 -12.03
N ILE A 50 9.23 3.55 -12.57
CA ILE A 50 10.40 4.32 -12.17
C ILE A 50 10.88 4.97 -13.46
N ASP A 51 10.67 6.28 -13.61
CA ASP A 51 11.34 6.98 -14.70
C ASP A 51 12.83 7.06 -14.34
N ILE A 52 13.61 6.15 -14.92
CA ILE A 52 15.06 6.07 -14.69
C ILE A 52 15.78 7.23 -15.40
N TRP A 53 15.10 7.97 -16.29
CA TRP A 53 15.63 9.11 -17.04
C TRP A 53 15.30 10.45 -16.40
N LEU A 54 15.21 10.49 -15.07
CA LEU A 54 15.06 11.73 -14.33
C LEU A 54 16.25 12.66 -14.60
N ASP A 55 16.00 13.73 -15.36
CA ASP A 55 16.86 14.91 -15.35
C ASP A 55 16.96 15.39 -13.91
N ILE A 56 18.15 15.22 -13.31
CA ILE A 56 18.44 15.62 -11.93
C ILE A 56 18.19 17.11 -11.66
N ASN A 57 17.99 17.92 -12.71
CA ASN A 57 17.71 19.34 -12.62
C ASN A 57 16.22 19.70 -12.71
N ARG A 58 15.32 18.74 -12.96
CA ARG A 58 13.87 18.99 -12.95
C ARG A 58 13.24 18.58 -11.60
N PRO A 59 12.21 19.30 -11.12
CA PRO A 59 11.42 18.85 -9.98
C PRO A 59 10.78 17.49 -10.28
N LEU A 60 10.89 16.55 -9.34
CA LEU A 60 10.18 15.28 -9.41
C LEU A 60 8.66 15.53 -9.39
N ASP A 61 7.91 14.84 -10.24
CA ASP A 61 6.47 14.83 -10.26
C ASP A 61 5.89 13.46 -9.86
N ASN A 62 4.57 13.39 -9.64
CA ASN A 62 3.90 12.16 -9.23
C ASN A 62 3.83 11.08 -10.34
N SER A 63 4.18 11.41 -11.58
CA SER A 63 4.27 10.46 -12.68
C SER A 63 5.64 9.76 -12.75
N ASP A 64 6.65 10.32 -12.08
CA ASP A 64 8.01 9.76 -12.04
C ASP A 64 8.14 8.48 -11.20
N PHE A 65 7.26 8.29 -10.21
CA PHE A 65 7.28 7.14 -9.30
C PHE A 65 5.88 6.58 -9.07
N GLY A 66 5.69 5.31 -9.40
CA GLY A 66 4.41 4.65 -9.20
C GLY A 66 4.46 3.15 -9.40
N SER A 67 3.28 2.56 -9.44
CA SER A 67 3.08 1.18 -9.86
C SER A 67 1.73 1.07 -10.55
N ASN A 68 1.59 0.11 -11.46
CA ASN A 68 0.31 -0.17 -12.11
C ASN A 68 -0.73 -0.81 -11.15
N TRP A 69 -0.31 -1.20 -9.94
CA TRP A 69 -1.19 -1.73 -8.90
C TRP A 69 -0.95 -1.08 -7.55
N SER A 70 -2.02 -0.56 -6.92
CA SER A 70 -1.93 0.14 -5.64
C SER A 70 -2.61 -0.62 -4.49
N GLN A 71 -1.80 -1.27 -3.67
CA GLN A 71 -2.27 -2.04 -2.51
C GLN A 71 -3.10 -1.21 -1.52
N ARG A 72 -2.78 0.08 -1.36
CA ARG A 72 -3.52 0.98 -0.44
C ARG A 72 -4.93 1.28 -0.95
N HIS A 73 -5.11 1.46 -2.27
CA HIS A 73 -6.42 1.68 -2.85
C HIS A 73 -7.28 0.42 -2.77
N VAL A 74 -6.69 -0.76 -3.00
CA VAL A 74 -7.40 -2.03 -2.81
C VAL A 74 -7.85 -2.19 -1.36
N ALA A 75 -6.97 -1.91 -0.40
CA ALA A 75 -7.30 -1.95 1.02
C ALA A 75 -8.43 -0.96 1.41
N TYR A 76 -8.46 0.24 0.82
CA TYR A 76 -9.57 1.19 0.98
C TYR A 76 -10.89 0.65 0.42
N VAL A 77 -10.88 0.03 -0.76
CA VAL A 77 -12.10 -0.54 -1.35
C VAL A 77 -12.57 -1.78 -0.57
N ALA A 78 -11.64 -2.58 -0.06
CA ALA A 78 -11.90 -3.80 0.72
C ALA A 78 -12.33 -3.55 2.17
N GLY A 79 -12.51 -2.30 2.60
CA GLY A 79 -13.01 -2.00 3.94
C GLY A 79 -11.98 -1.96 5.06
N LEU A 80 -10.69 -1.88 4.75
CA LEU A 80 -9.63 -1.93 5.77
C LEU A 80 -9.41 -0.59 6.48
N GLY A 81 -9.78 0.54 5.87
CA GLY A 81 -9.63 1.87 6.47
C GLY A 81 -9.54 3.00 5.44
N THR A 82 -9.17 4.20 5.89
CA THR A 82 -9.12 5.42 5.05
C THR A 82 -7.71 5.98 4.92
N PHE A 83 -7.49 6.88 3.96
CA PHE A 83 -6.22 7.59 3.85
C PHE A 83 -6.03 8.58 5.00
N GLY A 84 -4.78 8.95 5.24
CA GLY A 84 -4.40 10.08 6.10
C GLY A 84 -3.59 11.13 5.36
N LEU A 85 -3.24 12.20 6.07
CA LEU A 85 -2.43 13.31 5.54
C LEU A 85 -1.10 12.83 4.92
N SER A 86 -0.43 11.85 5.55
CA SER A 86 0.79 11.21 5.05
C SER A 86 0.59 10.28 3.84
N LYS A 87 -0.61 10.22 3.26
CA LYS A 87 -1.02 9.33 2.15
C LYS A 87 -0.88 7.82 2.45
N THR A 88 -0.63 7.47 3.71
CA THR A 88 -0.74 6.10 4.25
C THR A 88 -2.20 5.76 4.52
N LEU A 89 -2.54 4.47 4.55
CA LEU A 89 -3.88 4.02 4.94
C LEU A 89 -3.92 3.76 6.45
N ILE A 90 -4.82 4.43 7.16
CA ILE A 90 -5.10 4.25 8.58
C ILE A 90 -6.17 3.17 8.70
N THR A 91 -5.90 2.11 9.46
CA THR A 91 -6.86 1.03 9.74
C THR A 91 -7.29 1.05 11.21
N LYS A 92 -8.29 0.24 11.58
CA LYS A 92 -8.64 0.02 12.99
C LYS A 92 -7.50 -0.56 13.84
N LYS A 93 -6.47 -1.15 13.21
CA LYS A 93 -5.27 -1.67 13.86
C LYS A 93 -4.10 -0.68 13.85
N GLY A 94 -4.31 0.53 13.32
CA GLY A 94 -3.29 1.57 13.17
C GLY A 94 -2.77 1.70 11.74
N VAL A 95 -1.62 2.36 11.60
CA VAL A 95 -1.04 2.79 10.31
C VAL A 95 0.27 2.05 9.96
N ALA A 96 0.86 1.33 10.92
CA ALA A 96 2.15 0.65 10.76
C ALA A 96 1.97 -0.78 10.18
N GLY A 97 1.28 -0.90 9.04
CA GLY A 97 1.00 -2.17 8.39
C GLY A 97 1.36 -2.20 6.90
N THR A 98 1.50 -3.41 6.36
CA THR A 98 1.67 -3.67 4.92
C THR A 98 0.43 -4.36 4.38
N PHE A 99 0.07 -4.08 3.14
CA PHE A 99 -1.09 -4.65 2.47
C PHE A 99 -0.65 -5.53 1.29
N THR A 100 -1.42 -6.59 1.06
CA THR A 100 -1.42 -7.36 -0.18
C THR A 100 -2.85 -7.60 -0.62
N SER A 101 -3.02 -8.04 -1.86
CA SER A 101 -4.32 -8.27 -2.49
C SER A 101 -4.25 -9.46 -3.41
N LEU A 102 -5.34 -10.22 -3.43
CA LEU A 102 -5.59 -11.26 -4.41
C LEU A 102 -6.90 -10.95 -5.13
N ILE A 103 -6.94 -11.20 -6.43
CA ILE A 103 -8.14 -11.15 -7.27
C ILE A 103 -8.52 -12.59 -7.56
N THR A 104 -9.76 -12.96 -7.25
CA THR A 104 -10.26 -14.32 -7.47
C THR A 104 -11.70 -14.31 -7.94
N ASN A 105 -12.11 -15.36 -8.65
CA ASN A 105 -13.51 -15.60 -9.01
C ASN A 105 -14.30 -16.30 -7.89
N MET A 106 -13.70 -16.55 -6.73
CA MET A 106 -14.41 -17.04 -5.55
C MET A 106 -15.44 -16.00 -5.10
N GLU A 107 -16.69 -16.41 -4.96
CA GLU A 107 -17.74 -15.55 -4.44
C GLU A 107 -17.55 -15.29 -2.94
N HIS A 108 -17.62 -14.02 -2.55
CA HIS A 108 -17.56 -13.61 -1.15
C HIS A 108 -18.41 -12.35 -0.93
N GLU A 109 -19.09 -12.29 0.20
CA GLU A 109 -19.83 -11.10 0.62
C GLU A 109 -18.87 -9.93 0.84
N PRO A 110 -19.06 -8.79 0.16
CA PRO A 110 -18.19 -7.63 0.33
C PRO A 110 -18.20 -7.12 1.78
N THR A 111 -17.02 -6.84 2.32
CA THR A 111 -16.89 -6.20 3.64
C THR A 111 -17.60 -4.85 3.63
N LYS A 112 -18.54 -4.65 4.55
CA LYS A 112 -19.19 -3.35 4.75
C LYS A 112 -18.17 -2.34 5.29
N ARG A 113 -17.99 -1.26 4.55
CA ARG A 113 -17.19 -0.10 4.98
C ARG A 113 -17.95 0.68 6.06
N ASP A 114 -17.25 1.06 7.12
CA ASP A 114 -17.79 1.94 8.17
C ASP A 114 -17.38 3.41 8.00
N TYR A 115 -16.81 3.72 6.83
CA TYR A 115 -16.44 5.05 6.37
C TYR A 115 -17.10 5.35 5.03
N GLN A 116 -17.30 6.63 4.74
CA GLN A 116 -17.80 7.15 3.47
C GLN A 116 -16.75 8.01 2.77
N GLY A 117 -16.04 8.82 3.53
CA GLY A 117 -14.99 9.70 3.03
C GLY A 117 -13.62 9.02 2.99
N ILE A 118 -12.73 9.59 2.18
CA ILE A 118 -11.37 9.09 1.99
C ILE A 118 -10.44 9.42 3.18
N TYR A 119 -10.89 10.24 4.13
CA TYR A 119 -10.10 10.71 5.29
C TYR A 119 -10.77 10.48 6.65
N ASP A 120 -11.84 9.67 6.74
CA ASP A 120 -12.66 9.59 7.95
C ASP A 120 -11.91 9.11 9.20
N TYR A 121 -10.84 8.31 9.04
CA TYR A 121 -10.00 7.88 10.17
C TYR A 121 -8.87 8.86 10.51
N CYS A 122 -8.67 9.90 9.69
CA CYS A 122 -7.65 10.90 9.93
C CYS A 122 -8.21 12.04 10.80
N SER A 123 -7.65 12.23 11.99
CA SER A 123 -8.01 13.35 12.87
C SER A 123 -7.44 14.70 12.45
N MET A 124 -6.77 14.78 11.29
CA MET A 124 -6.12 15.98 10.78
C MET A 124 -5.11 16.61 11.76
N CYS A 125 -4.53 15.82 12.65
CA CYS A 125 -3.68 16.32 13.74
C CYS A 125 -2.31 16.87 13.32
N GLY A 126 -1.88 16.63 12.07
CA GLY A 126 -0.58 17.09 11.56
C GLY A 126 0.65 16.38 12.15
N ALA A 127 0.50 15.44 13.09
CA ALA A 127 1.63 14.78 13.74
C ALA A 127 2.56 14.05 12.75
N CYS A 128 2.02 13.50 11.66
CA CYS A 128 2.83 12.89 10.60
C CYS A 128 3.69 13.91 9.85
N ILE A 129 3.22 15.15 9.71
CA ILE A 129 3.94 16.25 9.03
C ILE A 129 5.11 16.70 9.92
N SER A 130 4.85 16.95 11.20
CA SER A 130 5.89 17.36 12.15
C SER A 130 7.01 16.33 12.32
N ASN A 131 6.69 15.04 12.15
CA ASN A 131 7.65 13.95 12.24
C ASN A 131 8.30 13.56 10.90
N CYS A 132 7.92 14.19 9.78
CA CYS A 132 8.42 13.87 8.45
C CYS A 132 9.92 14.23 8.35
N PRO A 133 10.84 13.27 8.10
CA PRO A 133 12.28 13.56 8.03
C PRO A 133 12.72 14.65 7.03
N PRO A 134 12.14 14.75 5.81
CA PRO A 134 12.45 15.85 4.90
C PRO A 134 11.74 17.17 5.27
N LYS A 135 10.89 17.20 6.31
CA LYS A 135 10.04 18.36 6.67
C LYS A 135 9.18 18.86 5.51
N SER A 136 8.46 17.94 4.86
CA SER A 136 7.54 18.29 3.77
C SER A 136 6.48 19.29 4.24
N ASP A 137 6.46 20.45 3.58
CA ASP A 137 5.53 21.58 3.76
C ASP A 137 4.39 21.59 2.71
N HIS A 138 4.41 20.65 1.76
CA HIS A 138 3.40 20.47 0.74
C HIS A 138 2.43 19.32 1.09
N PHE A 139 1.18 19.64 1.42
CA PHE A 139 0.08 18.68 1.58
C PHE A 139 -1.27 19.24 1.13
#